data_AF-A0A955ECS8-F1
#
_entry.id   AF-A0A955ECS8-F1
#
_cell.length_a   1.000
_cell.length_b   1.000
_cell.length_c   1.000
_cell.angle_alpha   90.00
_cell.angle_beta   90.00
_cell.angle_gamma   90.00
#
_symmetry.space_group_name_H-M   'P 1'
#
loop_
_entity.id
_entity.type
_entity.pdbx_description
1 polymer ?
#
loop_
_entity_poly.entity_id
_entity_poly.type
_entity_poly.pdbx_seq_one_letter_code
_entity_poly.pdbx_strand_id
1 'polypeptide(L)'
;MKNKNSLAFALKPPKTAKVSEISETTAAAAVPANEKINFHIGNPLQDNRLVEQFYTIITGLDTEADVQQEKDESDLAVLSFFKETLKNAVPYLPLGGFNVKKQPKTLDNLREWLTKEEKLEYSFGESSPRECVLSSGGRYEFLRIFLTTVSRFSATLPLNIVCLNIEIPEYLRDIENLLFFENVNSLVQDRKNIFNPTIIFIGTAVSEIERRKLKKSAEKYPVLFCEMNDASNINSLARESGLKDKVIRFLSPSIFDRALGYIGIHFVLGNSDILQRFASVHFELKGTPSATELSFLEFYLTNPEFLKNGTDTAKQNFTTDPEHPVTGHLSELLNKHQIVYAEKIQKISRHFSDSSNHISEIATGHFSRYRRYGLAIN
;
A
#
# COMPACT_ATOMS: atom_id res chain seq x y z
N MET A 1 15.78 28.90 20.82
CA MET A 1 14.64 29.34 19.98
C MET A 1 13.95 28.09 19.43
N LYS A 2 12.68 27.82 19.80
CA LYS A 2 11.92 26.76 19.12
C LYS A 2 11.85 27.10 17.63
N ASN A 3 12.14 26.13 16.78
CA ASN A 3 12.27 26.29 15.33
C ASN A 3 10.94 26.85 14.79
N LYS A 4 10.88 28.10 14.31
CA LYS A 4 9.63 28.71 13.78
C LYS A 4 8.96 27.82 12.72
N ASN A 5 9.74 27.02 12.00
CA ASN A 5 9.24 26.07 10.99
C ASN A 5 8.50 24.86 11.59
N SER A 6 8.81 24.42 12.81
CA SER A 6 8.10 23.31 13.45
C SER A 6 6.69 23.71 13.90
N LEU A 7 6.44 24.99 14.14
CA LEU A 7 5.11 25.52 14.47
C LEU A 7 4.23 25.70 13.22
N ALA A 8 4.82 26.01 12.07
CA ALA A 8 4.08 26.28 10.84
C ALA A 8 3.39 25.02 10.28
N PHE A 9 4.03 23.86 10.39
CA PHE A 9 3.45 22.55 10.06
C PHE A 9 2.93 21.79 11.28
N ALA A 10 2.69 22.48 12.40
CA ALA A 10 2.02 21.86 13.53
C ALA A 10 0.65 21.31 13.09
N LEU A 11 0.30 20.14 13.61
CA LEU A 11 -0.96 19.49 13.28
C LEU A 11 -1.96 19.71 14.41
N LYS A 12 -3.22 19.93 14.05
CA LYS A 12 -4.36 19.88 14.96
C LYS A 12 -4.39 18.50 15.65
N PRO A 13 -4.83 18.44 16.92
CA PRO A 13 -4.98 17.17 17.61
C PRO A 13 -5.93 16.25 16.81
N PRO A 14 -5.73 14.93 16.86
CA PRO A 14 -6.59 14.02 16.14
C PRO A 14 -7.98 14.07 16.78
N LYS A 15 -9.04 14.07 15.97
CA LYS A 15 -10.33 13.56 16.43
C LYS A 15 -10.21 12.04 16.35
N THR A 16 -10.04 11.37 17.49
CA THR A 16 -9.75 9.93 17.56
C THR A 16 -10.82 9.14 16.82
N ALA A 17 -10.43 8.38 15.78
CA ALA A 17 -11.32 7.41 15.17
C ALA A 17 -11.40 6.19 16.10
N LYS A 18 -12.59 5.91 16.66
CA LYS A 18 -12.79 4.81 17.64
C LYS A 18 -12.32 3.44 17.13
N VAL A 19 -12.32 3.21 15.82
CA VAL A 19 -12.00 1.91 15.21
C VAL A 19 -10.48 1.67 15.10
N SER A 20 -9.67 2.69 14.81
CA SER A 20 -8.22 2.54 14.68
C SER A 20 -7.56 2.24 16.04
N GLU A 21 -8.07 2.85 17.11
CA GLU A 21 -7.62 2.60 18.49
C GLU A 21 -7.90 1.14 18.92
N ILE A 22 -9.05 0.59 18.51
CA ILE A 22 -9.38 -0.82 18.75
C ILE A 22 -8.42 -1.75 18.00
N SER A 23 -8.11 -1.50 16.73
CA SER A 23 -7.18 -2.33 15.95
C SER A 23 -5.77 -2.34 16.56
N GLU A 24 -5.26 -1.16 16.92
CA GLU A 24 -3.91 -1.03 17.50
C GLU A 24 -3.83 -1.65 18.90
N THR A 25 -4.85 -1.43 19.74
CA THR A 25 -4.94 -2.05 21.08
C THR A 25 -5.03 -3.57 20.97
N THR A 26 -5.83 -4.10 20.04
CA THR A 26 -5.99 -5.55 19.82
C THR A 26 -4.68 -6.18 19.33
N ALA A 27 -4.02 -5.54 18.36
CA ALA A 27 -2.72 -5.98 17.85
C ALA A 27 -1.63 -5.97 18.93
N ALA A 28 -1.59 -4.91 19.76
CA ALA A 28 -0.59 -4.73 20.81
C ALA A 28 -0.88 -5.51 22.11
N ALA A 29 -2.10 -6.01 22.31
CA ALA A 29 -2.53 -6.70 23.53
C ALA A 29 -1.59 -7.86 23.90
N ALA A 30 -1.29 -7.99 25.20
CA ALA A 30 -0.46 -9.05 25.78
C ALA A 30 -1.22 -10.38 25.96
N VAL A 31 -2.17 -10.66 25.07
CA VAL A 31 -2.99 -11.88 25.07
C VAL A 31 -2.35 -12.88 24.09
N PRO A 32 -2.25 -14.17 24.43
CA PRO A 32 -1.81 -15.22 23.50
C PRO A 32 -2.57 -15.16 22.17
N ALA A 33 -1.89 -15.42 21.05
CA ALA A 33 -2.46 -15.23 19.71
C ALA A 33 -3.72 -16.09 19.46
N ASN A 34 -3.80 -17.27 20.07
CA ASN A 34 -4.94 -18.19 20.04
C ASN A 34 -6.16 -17.68 20.84
N GLU A 35 -5.98 -16.69 21.70
CA GLU A 35 -7.04 -16.10 22.54
C GLU A 35 -7.45 -14.70 22.05
N LYS A 36 -6.75 -14.14 21.06
CA LYS A 36 -7.09 -12.84 20.48
C LYS A 36 -8.27 -12.96 19.54
N ILE A 37 -9.37 -12.30 19.89
CA ILE A 37 -10.51 -12.09 18.99
C ILE A 37 -10.23 -10.81 18.20
N ASN A 38 -9.81 -10.95 16.95
CA ASN A 38 -9.65 -9.81 16.05
C ASN A 38 -11.04 -9.32 15.61
N PHE A 39 -11.43 -8.11 16.02
CA PHE A 39 -12.62 -7.46 15.48
C PHE A 39 -12.39 -7.12 14.01
N HIS A 40 -12.96 -7.92 13.12
CA HIS A 40 -13.03 -7.65 11.68
C HIS A 40 -14.44 -7.22 11.33
N ILE A 41 -14.59 -6.04 10.72
CA ILE A 41 -15.84 -5.69 10.04
C ILE A 41 -15.81 -6.42 8.69
N GLY A 42 -16.30 -7.66 8.71
CA GLY A 42 -16.44 -8.54 7.55
C GLY A 42 -15.20 -9.39 7.23
N ASN A 43 -15.07 -10.60 7.79
CA ASN A 43 -14.58 -11.73 6.98
C ASN A 43 -14.87 -13.13 7.59
N PRO A 44 -15.53 -14.06 6.85
CA PRO A 44 -15.65 -15.48 7.18
C PRO A 44 -14.40 -16.36 6.88
N LEU A 45 -13.29 -15.80 6.40
CA LEU A 45 -12.13 -16.54 5.84
C LEU A 45 -11.15 -17.20 6.83
N GLN A 46 -11.48 -17.29 8.12
CA GLN A 46 -10.70 -18.13 9.05
C GLN A 46 -11.07 -19.62 8.98
N ASP A 47 -12.03 -19.99 8.13
CA ASP A 47 -12.34 -21.40 7.85
C ASP A 47 -11.29 -22.00 6.91
N ASN A 48 -10.57 -23.02 7.40
CA ASN A 48 -9.59 -23.79 6.62
C ASN A 48 -10.18 -24.32 5.30
N ARG A 49 -11.47 -24.65 5.25
CA ARG A 49 -12.14 -25.12 4.03
C ARG A 49 -12.15 -24.05 2.94
N LEU A 50 -12.39 -22.80 3.33
CA LEU A 50 -12.36 -21.68 2.39
C LEU A 50 -10.94 -21.41 1.90
N VAL A 51 -9.94 -21.47 2.79
CA VAL A 51 -8.52 -21.33 2.41
C VAL A 51 -8.13 -22.38 1.37
N GLU A 52 -8.47 -23.65 1.59
CA GLU A 52 -8.17 -24.71 0.63
C GLU A 52 -8.94 -24.52 -0.69
N GLN A 53 -10.21 -24.10 -0.65
CA GLN A 53 -10.96 -23.78 -1.87
C GLN A 53 -10.32 -22.64 -2.68
N PHE A 54 -9.92 -21.54 -2.03
CA PHE A 54 -9.20 -20.46 -2.69
C PHE A 54 -7.85 -20.90 -3.23
N TYR A 55 -7.15 -21.78 -2.51
CA TYR A 55 -5.89 -22.36 -2.96
C TYR A 55 -6.08 -23.22 -4.22
N THR A 56 -7.07 -24.11 -4.23
CA THR A 56 -7.44 -24.92 -5.40
C THR A 56 -7.89 -24.08 -6.57
N ILE A 57 -8.60 -22.98 -6.31
CA ILE A 57 -8.92 -21.99 -7.33
C ILE A 57 -7.60 -21.48 -7.91
N ILE A 58 -6.77 -20.78 -7.14
CA ILE A 58 -5.56 -20.09 -7.64
C ILE A 58 -4.58 -21.04 -8.34
N THR A 59 -4.40 -22.26 -7.81
CA THR A 59 -3.38 -23.20 -8.30
C THR A 59 -3.92 -24.25 -9.27
N GLY A 60 -5.24 -24.47 -9.29
CA GLY A 60 -5.85 -25.59 -10.01
C GLY A 60 -5.62 -26.97 -9.38
N LEU A 61 -4.90 -27.07 -8.25
CA LEU A 61 -4.54 -28.33 -7.58
C LEU A 61 -5.59 -28.68 -6.52
N ASP A 62 -6.18 -29.88 -6.58
CA ASP A 62 -7.26 -30.31 -5.68
C ASP A 62 -6.75 -31.10 -4.47
N THR A 63 -5.60 -31.76 -4.59
CA THR A 63 -5.07 -32.64 -3.53
C THR A 63 -3.60 -32.38 -3.22
N GLU A 64 -3.17 -32.75 -2.00
CA GLU A 64 -1.74 -32.75 -1.65
C GLU A 64 -0.92 -33.67 -2.56
N ALA A 65 -1.53 -34.71 -3.14
CA ALA A 65 -0.90 -35.58 -4.12
C ALA A 65 -0.61 -34.86 -5.45
N ASP A 66 -1.46 -33.92 -5.86
CA ASP A 66 -1.22 -33.09 -7.05
C ASP A 66 -0.08 -32.10 -6.82
N VAL A 67 0.04 -31.56 -5.59
CA VAL A 67 1.16 -30.70 -5.19
C VAL A 67 2.48 -31.49 -5.16
N GLN A 68 2.46 -32.73 -4.66
CA GLN A 68 3.65 -33.60 -4.61
C GLN A 68 4.11 -34.11 -5.99
N GLN A 69 3.26 -34.00 -7.02
CA GLN A 69 3.66 -34.30 -8.40
C GLN A 69 4.51 -33.19 -9.02
N GLU A 70 4.45 -31.95 -8.49
CA GLU A 70 5.37 -30.89 -8.90
C GLU A 70 6.77 -31.18 -8.33
N LYS A 71 7.74 -31.32 -9.22
CA LYS A 71 9.12 -31.72 -8.90
C LYS A 71 10.10 -30.56 -8.89
N ASP A 72 9.70 -29.40 -9.41
CA ASP A 72 10.53 -28.20 -9.39
C ASP A 72 10.42 -27.53 -8.02
N GLU A 73 11.57 -27.33 -7.37
CA GLU A 73 11.65 -26.63 -6.07
C GLU A 73 11.10 -25.20 -6.16
N SER A 74 11.22 -24.56 -7.33
CA SER A 74 10.68 -23.23 -7.59
C SER A 74 9.14 -23.22 -7.58
N ASP A 75 8.52 -24.21 -8.23
CA ASP A 75 7.06 -24.38 -8.24
C ASP A 75 6.54 -24.65 -6.81
N LEU A 76 7.23 -25.50 -6.05
CA LEU A 76 6.88 -25.78 -4.66
C LEU A 76 6.98 -24.54 -3.75
N ALA A 77 7.97 -23.68 -3.97
CA ALA A 77 8.11 -22.42 -3.23
C ALA A 77 6.94 -21.45 -3.53
N VAL A 78 6.53 -21.33 -4.79
CA VAL A 78 5.38 -20.49 -5.20
C VAL A 78 4.06 -21.02 -4.64
N LEU A 79 3.85 -22.33 -4.69
CA LEU A 79 2.68 -22.97 -4.11
C LEU A 79 2.62 -22.75 -2.59
N SER A 80 3.75 -22.90 -1.90
CA SER A 80 3.86 -22.59 -0.47
C SER A 80 3.55 -21.12 -0.19
N PHE A 81 4.05 -20.20 -1.00
CA PHE A 81 3.75 -18.78 -0.91
C PHE A 81 2.25 -18.48 -1.06
N PHE A 82 1.56 -19.05 -2.04
CA PHE A 82 0.12 -18.85 -2.20
C PHE A 82 -0.65 -19.35 -0.98
N LYS A 83 -0.30 -20.54 -0.48
CA LYS A 83 -0.95 -21.13 0.69
C LYS A 83 -0.74 -20.29 1.95
N GLU A 84 0.47 -19.79 2.17
CA GLU A 84 0.79 -18.92 3.30
C GLU A 84 0.10 -17.55 3.17
N THR A 85 0.12 -16.96 1.97
CA THR A 85 -0.54 -15.67 1.70
C THR A 85 -2.04 -15.76 1.92
N LEU A 86 -2.72 -16.81 1.45
CA LEU A 86 -4.15 -16.98 1.69
C LEU A 86 -4.51 -17.06 3.18
N LYS A 87 -3.65 -17.69 3.99
CA LYS A 87 -3.84 -17.76 5.46
C LYS A 87 -3.62 -16.40 6.12
N ASN A 88 -2.65 -15.63 5.63
CA ASN A 88 -2.14 -14.43 6.30
C ASN A 88 -2.66 -13.10 5.72
N ALA A 89 -3.25 -13.10 4.52
CA ALA A 89 -3.75 -11.90 3.84
C ALA A 89 -5.15 -11.45 4.31
N VAL A 90 -5.83 -12.33 5.06
CA VAL A 90 -7.18 -12.10 5.60
C VAL A 90 -7.19 -11.10 6.78
N PRO A 91 -6.28 -11.19 7.77
CA PRO A 91 -6.23 -10.21 8.85
C PRO A 91 -5.78 -8.82 8.37
N TYR A 92 -6.42 -7.77 8.89
CA TYR A 92 -5.97 -6.39 8.73
C TYR A 92 -4.56 -6.24 9.30
N LEU A 93 -3.66 -5.58 8.54
CA LEU A 93 -2.39 -5.14 9.09
C LEU A 93 -2.65 -4.09 10.18
N PRO A 94 -1.76 -3.93 11.18
CA PRO A 94 -1.92 -2.84 12.14
C PRO A 94 -1.93 -1.47 11.46
N LEU A 95 -2.43 -0.45 12.17
CA LEU A 95 -2.31 0.94 11.72
C LEU A 95 -0.84 1.25 11.37
N GLY A 96 -0.63 1.91 10.23
CA GLY A 96 0.71 2.16 9.68
C GLY A 96 1.34 0.97 8.95
N GLY A 97 0.65 -0.17 8.86
CA GLY A 97 0.97 -1.27 7.96
C GLY A 97 1.79 -2.43 8.54
N PHE A 98 2.22 -2.38 9.79
CA PHE A 98 2.99 -3.49 10.38
C PHE A 98 2.97 -3.48 11.91
N ASN A 99 3.29 -4.63 12.50
CA ASN A 99 3.45 -4.78 13.95
C ASN A 99 4.91 -4.54 14.33
N VAL A 100 5.17 -3.57 15.21
CA VAL A 100 6.53 -3.25 15.68
C VAL A 100 7.23 -4.46 16.33
N LYS A 101 6.48 -5.34 17.01
CA LYS A 101 7.02 -6.54 17.67
C LYS A 101 7.30 -7.69 16.71
N LYS A 102 6.67 -7.69 15.53
CA LYS A 102 6.79 -8.71 14.50
C LYS A 102 6.80 -8.02 13.14
N GLN A 103 7.94 -7.42 12.82
CA GLN A 103 8.11 -6.66 11.59
C GLN A 103 8.29 -7.61 10.40
N PRO A 104 7.72 -7.27 9.22
CA PRO A 104 8.01 -7.98 7.98
C PRO A 104 9.49 -7.85 7.62
N LYS A 105 10.12 -8.89 7.06
CA LYS A 105 11.53 -8.82 6.62
C LYS A 105 11.79 -7.73 5.60
N THR A 106 10.77 -7.36 4.82
CA THR A 106 10.84 -6.22 3.88
C THR A 106 11.28 -4.91 4.57
N LEU A 107 10.93 -4.72 5.84
CA LEU A 107 11.39 -3.55 6.61
C LEU A 107 12.87 -3.65 6.99
N ASP A 108 13.40 -4.85 7.23
CA ASP A 108 14.84 -5.04 7.42
C ASP A 108 15.61 -4.74 6.14
N ASN A 109 15.09 -5.22 4.99
CA ASN A 109 15.65 -4.87 3.67
C ASN A 109 15.63 -3.36 3.43
N LEU A 110 14.56 -2.66 3.83
CA LEU A 110 14.49 -1.20 3.75
C LEU A 110 15.55 -0.54 4.64
N ARG A 111 15.73 -1.01 5.88
CA ARG A 111 16.75 -0.48 6.80
C ARG A 111 18.16 -0.68 6.23
N GLU A 112 18.44 -1.85 5.69
CA GLU A 112 19.71 -2.13 5.03
C GLU A 112 19.92 -1.21 3.82
N TRP A 113 18.91 -1.06 2.96
CA TRP A 113 18.97 -0.18 1.80
C TRP A 113 19.22 1.29 2.21
N LEU A 114 18.52 1.78 3.23
CA LEU A 114 18.73 3.13 3.76
C LEU A 114 20.17 3.29 4.29
N THR A 115 20.69 2.30 5.01
CA THR A 115 22.00 2.45 5.68
C THR A 115 23.21 2.11 4.81
N LYS A 116 23.01 1.55 3.61
CA LYS A 116 24.07 1.07 2.72
C LYS A 116 25.10 2.11 2.32
N GLU A 117 24.66 3.33 1.98
CA GLU A 117 25.54 4.37 1.43
C GLU A 117 25.80 5.51 2.42
N GLU A 118 24.75 5.99 3.10
CA GLU A 118 24.82 7.09 4.04
C GLU A 118 23.84 6.84 5.20
N LYS A 119 24.33 7.04 6.43
CA LYS A 119 23.59 6.71 7.64
C LYS A 119 22.53 7.76 7.94
N LEU A 120 21.36 7.63 7.33
CA LEU A 120 20.14 8.35 7.68
C LEU A 120 19.11 7.34 8.20
N GLU A 121 18.98 7.30 9.53
CA GLU A 121 18.15 6.33 10.23
C GLU A 121 16.75 6.89 10.48
N TYR A 122 15.75 6.01 10.37
CA TYR A 122 14.35 6.27 10.72
C TYR A 122 13.91 5.24 11.76
N SER A 123 13.11 5.68 12.74
CA SER A 123 12.50 4.77 13.72
C SER A 123 11.30 4.05 13.14
N PHE A 124 11.18 2.73 13.33
CA PHE A 124 9.99 1.99 12.90
C PHE A 124 9.04 1.73 14.09
N GLY A 125 9.31 2.33 15.24
CA GLY A 125 8.43 2.28 16.41
C GLY A 125 8.98 1.53 17.61
N GLU A 126 10.22 1.01 17.55
CA GLU A 126 10.77 0.14 18.60
C GLU A 126 10.96 0.87 19.93
N SER A 127 11.57 2.06 19.87
CA SER A 127 11.96 2.85 21.05
C SER A 127 11.57 4.33 20.93
N SER A 128 11.01 4.74 19.80
CA SER A 128 10.58 6.12 19.53
C SER A 128 9.39 6.10 18.57
N PRO A 129 8.64 7.22 18.42
CA PRO A 129 7.51 7.28 17.51
C PRO A 129 7.88 6.86 16.08
N ARG A 130 6.94 6.21 15.37
CA ARG A 130 7.18 5.71 14.03
C ARG A 130 7.47 6.84 13.05
N GLU A 131 8.62 6.77 12.41
CA GLU A 131 9.06 7.59 11.29
C GLU A 131 8.97 6.82 9.96
N CYS A 132 8.32 5.65 9.96
CA CYS A 132 8.01 4.83 8.81
C CYS A 132 6.61 4.24 8.91
N VAL A 133 5.82 4.34 7.84
CA VAL A 133 4.53 3.67 7.65
C VAL A 133 4.43 3.11 6.23
N LEU A 134 3.58 2.12 6.03
CA LEU A 134 3.25 1.61 4.69
C LEU A 134 1.98 2.29 4.17
N SER A 135 1.93 2.49 2.86
CA SER A 135 0.76 2.97 2.11
C SER A 135 0.43 2.00 0.99
N SER A 136 -0.85 1.86 0.63
CA SER A 136 -1.31 1.11 -0.54
C SER A 136 -1.93 2.01 -1.60
N GLY A 137 -2.00 1.52 -2.84
CA GLY A 137 -2.67 2.20 -3.97
C GLY A 137 -1.77 3.06 -4.85
N GLY A 138 -0.46 3.04 -4.64
CA GLY A 138 0.49 3.72 -5.52
C GLY A 138 0.63 5.24 -5.30
N ARG A 139 1.42 5.87 -6.18
CA ARG A 139 1.84 7.29 -6.05
C ARG A 139 0.68 8.29 -5.99
N TYR A 140 -0.37 8.08 -6.79
CA TYR A 140 -1.51 9.01 -6.85
C TYR A 140 -2.40 8.88 -5.62
N GLU A 141 -2.54 7.67 -5.10
CA GLU A 141 -3.29 7.43 -3.89
C GLU A 141 -2.55 8.00 -2.67
N PHE A 142 -1.22 7.84 -2.62
CA PHE A 142 -0.40 8.54 -1.64
C PHE A 142 -0.62 10.05 -1.70
N LEU A 143 -0.56 10.67 -2.89
CA LEU A 143 -0.83 12.10 -3.05
C LEU A 143 -2.21 12.47 -2.51
N ARG A 144 -3.25 11.73 -2.87
CA ARG A 144 -4.62 11.95 -2.41
C ARG A 144 -4.71 11.92 -0.89
N ILE A 145 -4.17 10.88 -0.26
CA ILE A 145 -4.21 10.70 1.20
C ILE A 145 -3.37 11.76 1.89
N PHE A 146 -2.17 12.05 1.38
CA PHE A 146 -1.25 13.02 1.97
C PHE A 146 -1.81 14.45 1.88
N LEU A 147 -2.27 14.88 0.71
CA LEU A 147 -2.90 16.19 0.51
C LEU A 147 -4.16 16.34 1.37
N THR A 148 -4.98 15.29 1.46
CA THR A 148 -6.14 15.27 2.37
C THR A 148 -5.71 15.39 3.83
N THR A 149 -4.63 14.72 4.22
CA THR A 149 -4.09 14.77 5.59
C THR A 149 -3.68 16.19 5.96
N VAL A 150 -2.85 16.84 5.14
CA VAL A 150 -2.35 18.18 5.44
C VAL A 150 -3.47 19.23 5.35
N SER A 151 -4.40 19.11 4.39
CA SER A 151 -5.57 20.00 4.30
C SER A 151 -6.45 19.93 5.56
N ARG A 152 -6.71 18.72 6.08
CA ARG A 152 -7.57 18.53 7.27
C ARG A 152 -6.87 18.92 8.57
N PHE A 153 -5.60 18.53 8.72
CA PHE A 153 -4.93 18.54 10.02
C PHE A 153 -3.93 19.67 10.20
N SER A 154 -3.50 20.41 9.17
CA SER A 154 -2.58 21.53 9.41
C SER A 154 -3.21 22.61 10.28
N ALA A 155 -2.46 23.07 11.27
CA ALA A 155 -2.88 24.14 12.19
C ALA A 155 -2.95 25.50 11.49
N THR A 156 -2.09 25.71 10.50
CA THR A 156 -2.06 26.91 9.65
C THR A 156 -2.56 26.56 8.26
N LEU A 157 -3.56 27.29 7.79
CA LEU A 157 -4.15 27.17 6.45
C LEU A 157 -4.34 28.58 5.86
N PRO A 158 -4.32 28.74 4.53
CA PRO A 158 -4.10 27.69 3.52
C PRO A 158 -2.64 27.25 3.43
N LEU A 159 -2.40 26.10 2.80
CA LEU A 159 -1.06 25.62 2.46
C LEU A 159 -0.76 25.89 0.99
N ASN A 160 0.46 26.35 0.70
CA ASN A 160 0.92 26.45 -0.68
C ASN A 160 1.49 25.11 -1.12
N ILE A 161 1.19 24.69 -2.35
CA ILE A 161 1.71 23.49 -2.98
C ILE A 161 2.53 23.90 -4.21
N VAL A 162 3.77 23.45 -4.27
CA VAL A 162 4.65 23.66 -5.44
C VAL A 162 5.14 22.30 -5.92
N CYS A 163 5.15 22.10 -7.23
CA CYS A 163 5.58 20.85 -7.84
C CYS A 163 6.91 21.06 -8.58
N LEU A 164 7.90 20.21 -8.31
CA LEU A 164 9.17 20.16 -9.01
C LEU A 164 9.29 18.80 -9.71
N ASN A 165 9.28 18.82 -11.05
CA ASN A 165 9.39 17.61 -11.90
C ASN A 165 8.39 16.51 -11.53
N ILE A 166 7.18 16.90 -11.11
CA ILE A 166 6.08 16.00 -10.79
C ILE A 166 4.79 16.63 -11.24
N GLU A 167 3.92 15.81 -11.82
CA GLU A 167 2.57 16.23 -12.20
C GLU A 167 1.58 15.77 -11.14
N ILE A 168 0.78 16.73 -10.65
CA ILE A 168 -0.36 16.44 -9.78
C ILE A 168 -1.62 16.41 -10.64
N PRO A 169 -2.37 15.30 -10.67
CA PRO A 169 -3.64 15.18 -11.37
C PRO A 169 -4.61 16.31 -11.02
N GLU A 170 -5.38 16.79 -12.00
CA GLU A 170 -6.29 17.92 -11.83
C GLU A 170 -7.29 17.72 -10.68
N TYR A 171 -7.85 16.53 -10.53
CA TYR A 171 -8.81 16.22 -9.46
C TYR A 171 -8.22 16.35 -8.04
N LEU A 172 -6.89 16.35 -7.89
CA LEU A 172 -6.22 16.59 -6.60
C LEU A 172 -5.95 18.08 -6.34
N ARG A 173 -6.09 18.94 -7.35
CA ARG A 173 -5.90 20.39 -7.23
C ARG A 173 -7.07 21.09 -6.57
N ASP A 174 -8.24 20.47 -6.59
CA ASP A 174 -9.48 21.02 -6.03
C ASP A 174 -9.65 20.73 -4.53
N ILE A 175 -8.64 20.18 -3.85
CA ILE A 175 -8.69 19.93 -2.41
C ILE A 175 -8.70 21.26 -1.67
N GLU A 176 -9.71 21.45 -0.82
CA GLU A 176 -9.91 22.67 -0.03
C GLU A 176 -8.67 23.02 0.80
N ASN A 177 -8.45 24.33 1.01
CA ASN A 177 -7.35 24.88 1.81
C ASN A 177 -5.93 24.67 1.24
N LEU A 178 -5.82 24.15 0.02
CA LEU A 178 -4.56 24.02 -0.71
C LEU A 178 -4.52 25.00 -1.89
N LEU A 179 -3.40 25.71 -2.05
CA LEU A 179 -3.16 26.65 -3.14
C LEU A 179 -2.02 26.14 -4.00
N PHE A 180 -2.31 25.79 -5.25
CA PHE A 180 -1.32 25.23 -6.17
C PHE A 180 -0.63 26.33 -6.96
N PHE A 181 0.69 26.27 -7.02
CA PHE A 181 1.55 27.17 -7.77
C PHE A 181 2.36 26.37 -8.77
N GLU A 182 2.50 26.88 -9.99
CA GLU A 182 3.24 26.20 -11.07
C GLU A 182 4.71 26.00 -10.72
N ASN A 183 5.30 26.97 -10.01
CA ASN A 183 6.71 26.95 -9.61
C ASN A 183 6.98 27.92 -8.46
N VAL A 184 8.17 27.84 -7.87
CA VAL A 184 8.60 28.72 -6.78
C VAL A 184 8.54 30.21 -7.16
N ASN A 185 8.82 30.57 -8.41
CA ASN A 185 8.79 31.98 -8.83
C ASN A 185 7.36 32.54 -8.82
N SER A 186 6.38 31.77 -9.26
CA SER A 186 4.96 32.16 -9.20
C SER A 186 4.50 32.40 -7.75
N LEU A 187 4.94 31.56 -6.81
CA LEU A 187 4.69 31.76 -5.38
C LEU A 187 5.37 33.03 -4.84
N VAL A 188 6.62 33.30 -5.26
CA VAL A 188 7.35 34.49 -4.81
C VAL A 188 6.72 35.78 -5.34
N GLN A 189 6.09 35.74 -6.51
CA GLN A 189 5.34 36.87 -7.06
C GLN A 189 4.04 37.14 -6.30
N ASP A 190 3.42 36.10 -5.73
CA ASP A 190 2.25 36.22 -4.86
C ASP A 190 2.64 36.62 -3.43
N ARG A 191 2.79 37.94 -3.24
CA ARG A 191 3.15 38.53 -1.94
C ARG A 191 2.17 38.23 -0.81
N LYS A 192 0.91 37.87 -1.12
CA LYS A 192 -0.09 37.55 -0.08
C LYS A 192 0.17 36.17 0.51
N ASN A 193 0.54 35.22 -0.35
CA ASN A 193 0.64 33.81 0.03
C ASN A 193 2.07 33.34 0.29
N ILE A 194 3.11 34.10 -0.08
CA ILE A 194 4.53 33.71 0.07
C ILE A 194 4.94 33.30 1.50
N PHE A 195 4.23 33.75 2.53
CA PHE A 195 4.55 33.41 3.93
C PHE A 195 3.74 32.23 4.48
N ASN A 196 2.77 31.72 3.71
CA ASN A 196 2.03 30.52 4.11
C ASN A 196 2.97 29.30 4.12
N PRO A 197 2.70 28.30 4.98
CA PRO A 197 3.45 27.06 4.96
C PRO A 197 3.37 26.43 3.56
N THR A 198 4.52 26.05 3.03
CA THR A 198 4.66 25.60 1.65
C THR A 198 5.16 24.16 1.59
N ILE A 199 4.42 23.30 0.90
CA ILE A 199 4.84 21.93 0.60
C ILE A 199 5.40 21.91 -0.83
N ILE A 200 6.63 21.42 -0.97
CA ILE A 200 7.28 21.25 -2.27
C ILE A 200 7.37 19.76 -2.58
N PHE A 201 6.63 19.31 -3.59
CA PHE A 201 6.75 17.95 -4.13
C PHE A 201 7.89 17.87 -5.12
N ILE A 202 8.68 16.79 -5.04
CA ILE A 202 9.88 16.59 -5.84
C ILE A 202 9.79 15.21 -6.50
N GLY A 203 9.55 15.18 -7.82
CA GLY A 203 9.37 13.93 -8.57
C GLY A 203 10.66 13.32 -9.13
N THR A 204 11.77 14.05 -9.14
CA THR A 204 13.08 13.52 -9.55
C THR A 204 14.16 13.88 -8.53
N ALA A 205 15.20 13.05 -8.43
CA ALA A 205 16.32 13.35 -7.55
C ALA A 205 16.98 14.68 -7.98
N VAL A 206 17.13 15.60 -7.03
CA VAL A 206 17.72 16.93 -7.28
C VAL A 206 19.24 16.88 -7.07
N SER A 207 19.97 17.71 -7.81
CA SER A 207 21.43 17.82 -7.68
C SER A 207 21.85 18.39 -6.32
N GLU A 208 23.10 18.18 -5.91
CA GLU A 208 23.62 18.75 -4.65
C GLU A 208 23.50 20.28 -4.60
N ILE A 209 23.73 20.96 -5.72
CA ILE A 209 23.61 22.42 -5.83
C ILE A 209 22.17 22.85 -5.55
N GLU A 210 21.19 22.14 -6.10
CA GLU A 210 19.77 22.39 -5.87
C GLU A 210 19.37 22.07 -4.42
N ARG A 211 19.86 20.96 -3.85
CA ARG A 211 19.63 20.63 -2.44
C ARG A 211 20.08 21.74 -1.50
N ARG A 212 21.28 22.29 -1.73
CA ARG A 212 21.80 23.43 -0.95
C ARG A 212 20.94 24.69 -1.10
N LYS A 213 20.36 24.94 -2.29
CA LYS A 213 19.43 26.07 -2.51
C LYS A 213 18.09 25.85 -1.79
N LEU A 214 17.54 24.64 -1.85
CA LEU A 214 16.30 24.28 -1.16
C LEU A 214 16.48 24.34 0.36
N LYS A 215 17.62 23.88 0.89
CA LYS A 215 17.98 24.03 2.30
C LYS A 215 17.94 25.49 2.76
N LYS A 216 18.61 26.39 2.05
CA LYS A 216 18.59 27.83 2.36
C LYS A 216 17.16 28.40 2.34
N SER A 217 16.32 27.89 1.43
CA SER A 217 14.90 28.28 1.38
C SER A 217 14.14 27.80 2.61
N ALA A 218 14.38 26.57 3.06
CA ALA A 218 13.77 26.00 4.27
C ALA A 218 14.30 26.58 5.59
N GLU A 219 15.42 27.32 5.58
CA GLU A 219 15.89 28.12 6.71
C GLU A 219 15.12 29.45 6.81
N LYS A 220 14.73 30.03 5.66
CA LYS A 220 14.05 31.32 5.56
C LYS A 220 12.52 31.21 5.63
N TYR A 221 11.95 30.16 5.08
CA TYR A 221 10.51 29.98 4.92
C TYR A 221 10.03 28.67 5.57
N PRO A 222 8.76 28.61 5.98
CA PRO A 222 8.14 27.39 6.47
C PRO A 222 7.90 26.41 5.32
N VAL A 223 8.91 25.60 5.00
CA VAL A 223 8.87 24.62 3.91
C VAL A 223 8.91 23.18 4.43
N LEU A 224 8.04 22.33 3.89
CA LEU A 224 8.07 20.88 3.98
C LEU A 224 8.34 20.33 2.58
N PHE A 225 9.25 19.37 2.46
CA PHE A 225 9.54 18.70 1.19
C PHE A 225 8.87 17.33 1.17
N CYS A 226 8.33 16.96 0.01
CA CYS A 226 7.84 15.61 -0.24
C CYS A 226 8.60 15.02 -1.44
N GLU A 227 9.51 14.09 -1.16
CA GLU A 227 10.30 13.39 -2.18
C GLU A 227 9.53 12.17 -2.68
N MET A 228 9.22 12.13 -3.97
CA MET A 228 8.48 11.05 -4.64
C MET A 228 9.30 10.52 -5.83
N ASN A 229 10.56 10.13 -5.56
CA ASN A 229 11.57 9.94 -6.59
C ASN A 229 12.52 8.75 -6.34
N ASP A 230 12.24 7.92 -5.32
CA ASP A 230 13.05 6.76 -4.95
C ASP A 230 14.55 7.05 -4.74
N ALA A 231 14.89 8.31 -4.43
CA ALA A 231 16.28 8.72 -4.26
C ALA A 231 16.93 8.02 -3.07
N SER A 232 18.17 7.55 -3.23
CA SER A 232 19.00 7.04 -2.12
C SER A 232 19.31 8.13 -1.10
N ASN A 233 19.81 7.75 0.08
CA ASN A 233 20.11 8.72 1.14
C ASN A 233 21.14 9.78 0.72
N ILE A 234 22.11 9.43 -0.12
CA ILE A 234 23.09 10.38 -0.69
C ILE A 234 22.40 11.49 -1.49
N ASN A 235 21.27 11.16 -2.13
CA ASN A 235 20.56 12.07 -3.02
C ASN A 235 19.32 12.71 -2.39
N SER A 236 18.93 12.28 -1.20
CA SER A 236 17.79 12.83 -0.47
C SER A 236 18.14 14.17 0.20
N LEU A 237 17.19 15.11 0.21
CA LEU A 237 17.23 16.32 1.01
C LEU A 237 17.27 16.04 2.51
N ALA A 238 16.75 14.90 2.96
CA ALA A 238 16.67 14.57 4.37
C ALA A 238 18.05 14.41 5.03
N ARG A 239 19.09 14.16 4.21
CA ARG A 239 20.49 14.13 4.65
C ARG A 239 21.03 15.50 5.04
N GLU A 240 20.47 16.57 4.47
CA GLU A 240 20.95 17.91 4.72
C GLU A 240 20.66 18.29 6.17
N SER A 241 21.68 18.79 6.87
CA SER A 241 21.58 19.12 8.30
C SER A 241 20.34 19.98 8.60
N GLY A 242 19.51 19.50 9.52
CA GLY A 242 18.28 20.17 9.96
C GLY A 242 17.06 19.97 9.04
N LEU A 243 17.16 19.15 7.99
CA LEU A 243 16.04 18.87 7.08
C LEU A 243 15.37 17.51 7.31
N LYS A 244 15.95 16.55 8.04
CA LYS A 244 15.34 15.22 8.27
C LYS A 244 13.84 15.32 8.64
N ASP A 245 13.49 16.15 9.62
CA ASP A 245 12.11 16.32 10.08
C ASP A 245 11.24 17.20 9.16
N LYS A 246 11.82 17.76 8.09
CA LYS A 246 11.16 18.59 7.08
C LYS A 246 11.01 17.86 5.74
N VAL A 247 11.36 16.59 5.67
CA VAL A 247 11.25 15.79 4.45
C VAL A 247 10.36 14.58 4.73
N ILE A 248 9.30 14.45 3.93
CA ILE A 248 8.53 13.22 3.80
C ILE A 248 9.03 12.53 2.54
N ARG A 249 9.43 11.26 2.65
CA ARG A 249 9.88 10.46 1.51
C ARG A 249 8.85 9.40 1.21
N PHE A 250 8.46 9.31 -0.05
CA PHE A 250 7.66 8.25 -0.60
C PHE A 250 8.57 7.39 -1.46
N LEU A 251 8.83 6.17 -1.00
CA LEU A 251 9.68 5.21 -1.68
C LEU A 251 8.82 4.04 -2.18
N SER A 252 8.87 3.80 -3.48
CA SER A 252 8.30 2.60 -4.07
C SER A 252 9.23 1.40 -3.87
N PRO A 253 8.72 0.18 -4.01
CA PRO A 253 9.55 -1.03 -4.03
C PRO A 253 10.60 -1.06 -5.16
N SER A 254 10.56 -0.11 -6.10
CA SER A 254 11.57 0.04 -7.15
C SER A 254 12.99 0.28 -6.62
N ILE A 255 13.11 0.73 -5.36
CA ILE A 255 14.39 0.88 -4.65
C ILE A 255 15.14 -0.44 -4.49
N PHE A 256 14.43 -1.56 -4.45
CA PHE A 256 15.02 -2.90 -4.36
C PHE A 256 15.24 -3.47 -5.77
N ASP A 257 14.22 -3.38 -6.61
CA ASP A 257 14.24 -3.86 -7.99
C ASP A 257 13.20 -3.07 -8.81
N ARG A 258 13.61 -2.55 -9.97
CA ARG A 258 12.76 -1.76 -10.87
C ARG A 258 11.48 -2.50 -11.29
N ALA A 259 11.50 -3.83 -11.38
CA ALA A 259 10.32 -4.62 -11.71
C ALA A 259 9.18 -4.46 -10.68
N LEU A 260 9.51 -4.07 -9.45
CA LEU A 260 8.55 -3.90 -8.35
C LEU A 260 7.88 -2.51 -8.34
N GLY A 261 8.20 -1.62 -9.28
CA GLY A 261 7.69 -0.24 -9.31
C GLY A 261 6.16 -0.11 -9.46
N TYR A 262 5.48 -1.20 -9.82
CA TYR A 262 4.02 -1.26 -10.03
C TYR A 262 3.25 -1.84 -8.85
N ILE A 263 3.94 -2.35 -7.83
CA ILE A 263 3.27 -2.86 -6.63
C ILE A 263 2.62 -1.70 -5.89
N GLY A 264 1.38 -1.87 -5.43
CA GLY A 264 0.62 -0.82 -4.76
C GLY A 264 1.19 -0.41 -3.41
N ILE A 265 2.01 -1.24 -2.76
CA ILE A 265 2.59 -0.98 -1.45
C ILE A 265 3.84 -0.10 -1.53
N HIS A 266 3.92 0.92 -0.68
CA HIS A 266 5.00 1.90 -0.66
C HIS A 266 5.42 2.23 0.77
N PHE A 267 6.67 2.65 0.93
CA PHE A 267 7.21 3.10 2.21
C PHE A 267 7.10 4.63 2.30
N VAL A 268 6.52 5.11 3.40
CA VAL A 268 6.43 6.54 3.69
C VAL A 268 7.28 6.83 4.92
N LEU A 269 8.32 7.63 4.75
CA LEU A 269 9.31 7.98 5.78
C LEU A 269 9.23 9.47 6.13
N GLY A 270 9.51 9.84 7.37
CA GLY A 270 9.62 11.25 7.78
C GLY A 270 9.10 11.52 9.18
N ASN A 271 8.66 12.76 9.40
CA ASN A 271 8.21 13.22 10.71
C ASN A 271 7.03 12.39 11.24
N SER A 272 7.19 11.85 12.46
CA SER A 272 6.24 10.90 13.05
C SER A 272 4.85 11.48 13.31
N ASP A 273 4.72 12.76 13.66
CA ASP A 273 3.42 13.40 13.88
C ASP A 273 2.60 13.44 12.58
N ILE A 274 3.26 13.79 11.47
CA ILE A 274 2.65 13.78 10.13
C ILE A 274 2.29 12.35 9.73
N LEU A 275 3.19 11.39 9.90
CA LEU A 275 2.94 10.01 9.50
C LEU A 275 1.81 9.34 10.29
N GLN A 276 1.64 9.66 11.57
CA GLN A 276 0.50 9.17 12.36
C GLN A 276 -0.84 9.69 11.82
N ARG A 277 -0.91 10.96 11.42
CA ARG A 277 -2.11 11.52 10.77
C ARG A 277 -2.34 10.92 9.40
N PHE A 278 -1.28 10.75 8.62
CA PHE A 278 -1.34 10.08 7.32
C PHE A 278 -1.89 8.65 7.46
N ALA A 279 -1.36 7.85 8.39
CA ALA A 279 -1.83 6.49 8.62
C ALA A 279 -3.30 6.44 9.07
N SER A 280 -3.74 7.42 9.86
CA SER A 280 -5.15 7.53 10.30
C SER A 280 -6.07 7.83 9.12
N VAL A 281 -5.70 8.78 8.25
CA VAL A 281 -6.47 9.11 7.04
C VAL A 281 -6.43 7.97 6.03
N HIS A 282 -5.29 7.30 5.87
CA HIS A 282 -5.19 6.09 5.06
C HIS A 282 -6.18 5.03 5.56
N PHE A 283 -6.22 4.79 6.88
CA PHE A 283 -7.19 3.86 7.47
C PHE A 283 -8.64 4.26 7.23
N GLU A 284 -8.97 5.54 7.40
CA GLU A 284 -10.32 6.07 7.13
C GLU A 284 -10.76 5.87 5.67
N LEU A 285 -9.85 6.11 4.72
CA LEU A 285 -10.19 6.14 3.30
C LEU A 285 -9.99 4.81 2.58
N LYS A 286 -9.07 3.97 3.04
CA LYS A 286 -8.61 2.74 2.36
C LYS A 286 -8.49 1.53 3.29
N GLY A 287 -8.65 1.70 4.59
CA GLY A 287 -8.28 0.68 5.56
C GLY A 287 -6.76 0.54 5.66
N THR A 288 -6.30 -0.65 5.98
CA THR A 288 -4.87 -0.90 6.21
C THR A 288 -4.17 -1.21 4.88
N PRO A 289 -2.84 -1.03 4.79
CA PRO A 289 -2.09 -1.48 3.63
C PRO A 289 -2.35 -2.96 3.30
N SER A 290 -2.19 -3.32 2.04
CA SER A 290 -2.49 -4.66 1.52
C SER A 290 -1.52 -5.69 2.07
N ALA A 291 -2.05 -6.63 2.86
CA ALA A 291 -1.29 -7.77 3.37
C ALA A 291 -0.78 -8.67 2.23
N THR A 292 -1.58 -8.88 1.19
CA THR A 292 -1.19 -9.70 0.02
C THR A 292 0.00 -9.09 -0.73
N GLU A 293 -0.01 -7.77 -0.96
CA GLU A 293 1.11 -7.10 -1.66
C GLU A 293 2.38 -7.12 -0.80
N LEU A 294 2.25 -6.96 0.52
CA LEU A 294 3.37 -7.05 1.45
C LEU A 294 3.96 -8.47 1.48
N SER A 295 3.11 -9.50 1.55
CA SER A 295 3.54 -10.90 1.48
C SER A 295 4.24 -11.21 0.16
N PHE A 296 3.71 -10.71 -0.96
CA PHE A 296 4.36 -10.87 -2.26
C PHE A 296 5.75 -10.21 -2.28
N LEU A 297 5.86 -8.98 -1.79
CA LEU A 297 7.13 -8.27 -1.72
C LEU A 297 8.15 -9.01 -0.83
N GLU A 298 7.71 -9.54 0.32
CA GLU A 298 8.57 -10.33 1.20
C GLU A 298 9.04 -11.64 0.55
N PHE A 299 8.13 -12.35 -0.14
CA PHE A 299 8.47 -13.55 -0.89
C PHE A 299 9.49 -13.24 -2.00
N TYR A 300 9.26 -12.19 -2.78
CA TYR A 300 10.15 -11.77 -3.86
C TYR A 300 11.57 -11.49 -3.35
N LEU A 301 11.70 -10.71 -2.28
CA LEU A 301 13.00 -10.33 -1.73
C LEU A 301 13.73 -11.50 -1.07
N THR A 302 13.01 -12.52 -0.60
CA THR A 302 13.60 -13.71 0.03
C THR A 302 13.98 -14.79 -1.00
N ASN A 303 13.41 -14.75 -2.21
CA ASN A 303 13.62 -15.76 -3.26
C ASN A 303 14.17 -15.15 -4.55
N PRO A 304 15.36 -14.52 -4.55
CA PRO A 304 15.90 -13.81 -5.72
C PRO A 304 16.21 -14.73 -6.92
N GLU A 305 16.39 -16.03 -6.71
CA GLU A 305 16.55 -17.02 -7.79
C GLU A 305 15.31 -17.11 -8.70
N PHE A 306 14.13 -16.73 -8.18
CA PHE A 306 12.87 -16.60 -8.93
C PHE A 306 12.98 -15.63 -10.13
N LEU A 307 13.94 -14.70 -10.08
CA LEU A 307 14.18 -13.72 -11.13
C LEU A 307 15.03 -14.23 -12.29
N LYS A 308 15.87 -15.22 -12.04
CA LYS A 308 16.83 -15.71 -13.04
C LYS A 308 16.20 -16.69 -14.04
N ASN A 309 15.06 -17.28 -13.67
CA ASN A 309 14.40 -18.34 -14.45
C ASN A 309 13.20 -17.87 -15.29
N GLY A 310 12.89 -16.56 -15.28
CA GLY A 310 11.85 -16.01 -16.15
C GLY A 310 12.32 -15.98 -17.60
N THR A 311 11.91 -16.97 -18.40
CA THR A 311 12.19 -16.99 -19.83
C THR A 311 11.53 -15.79 -20.54
N ASP A 312 12.18 -15.28 -21.59
CA ASP A 312 11.78 -14.16 -22.46
C ASP A 312 10.40 -14.36 -23.17
N THR A 313 9.70 -15.47 -22.90
CA THR A 313 8.47 -15.93 -23.55
C THR A 313 7.19 -15.29 -23.01
N ALA A 314 7.23 -14.67 -21.83
CA ALA A 314 6.08 -13.92 -21.28
C ALA A 314 5.71 -12.64 -22.06
N LYS A 315 6.46 -12.31 -23.12
CA LYS A 315 6.22 -11.14 -23.99
C LYS A 315 5.05 -11.28 -24.97
N GLN A 316 4.46 -12.46 -25.16
CA GLN A 316 3.54 -12.66 -26.31
C GLN A 316 2.04 -12.74 -26.02
N ASN A 317 1.56 -12.86 -24.78
CA ASN A 317 0.12 -13.14 -24.54
C ASN A 317 -0.66 -12.15 -23.66
N PHE A 318 -0.08 -11.02 -23.25
CA PHE A 318 -0.84 -9.92 -22.64
C PHE A 318 -0.86 -8.70 -23.57
N THR A 319 -1.84 -8.66 -24.48
CA THR A 319 -2.17 -7.47 -25.27
C THR A 319 -3.11 -6.54 -24.49
N THR A 320 -2.60 -5.92 -23.43
CA THR A 320 -3.12 -4.63 -22.93
C THR A 320 -1.94 -3.80 -22.41
N ASP A 321 -1.43 -2.92 -23.27
CA ASP A 321 -0.39 -1.90 -23.06
C ASP A 321 1.03 -2.35 -22.65
N PRO A 322 2.09 -1.61 -23.06
CA PRO A 322 3.33 -2.20 -23.51
C PRO A 322 4.45 -2.09 -22.47
N GLU A 323 5.35 -3.08 -22.52
CA GLU A 323 6.69 -3.11 -21.89
C GLU A 323 6.79 -3.32 -20.37
N HIS A 324 6.21 -4.38 -19.79
CA HIS A 324 6.61 -4.82 -18.45
C HIS A 324 6.99 -6.30 -18.36
N PRO A 325 8.14 -6.62 -17.72
CA PRO A 325 8.42 -7.97 -17.30
C PRO A 325 7.54 -8.26 -16.08
N VAL A 326 6.36 -8.84 -16.31
CA VAL A 326 5.84 -9.75 -15.29
C VAL A 326 6.91 -10.84 -15.17
N THR A 327 7.44 -11.03 -13.97
CA THR A 327 8.46 -12.05 -13.65
C THR A 327 8.10 -13.35 -14.36
N GLY A 328 8.87 -13.74 -15.38
CA GLY A 328 8.45 -14.70 -16.40
C GLY A 328 7.91 -16.00 -15.82
N HIS A 329 8.50 -16.47 -14.72
CA HIS A 329 8.12 -17.72 -14.08
C HIS A 329 6.76 -17.66 -13.35
N LEU A 330 6.39 -16.54 -12.69
CA LEU A 330 5.05 -16.39 -12.09
C LEU A 330 3.97 -16.32 -13.16
N SER A 331 4.22 -15.58 -14.24
CA SER A 331 3.30 -15.54 -15.38
C SER A 331 3.20 -16.89 -16.08
N GLU A 332 4.30 -17.64 -16.20
CA GLU A 332 4.33 -18.94 -16.84
C GLU A 332 3.61 -20.00 -16.00
N LEU A 333 3.81 -20.01 -14.67
CA LEU A 333 3.01 -20.82 -13.73
C LEU A 333 1.54 -20.42 -13.75
N LEU A 334 1.23 -19.12 -13.62
CA LEU A 334 -0.15 -18.65 -13.71
C LEU A 334 -0.77 -18.98 -15.06
N ASN A 335 -0.02 -18.98 -16.16
CA ASN A 335 -0.51 -19.39 -17.49
C ASN A 335 -0.69 -20.91 -17.60
N LYS A 336 0.27 -21.72 -17.12
CA LYS A 336 0.19 -23.20 -17.02
C LYS A 336 -1.06 -23.60 -16.23
N HIS A 337 -1.33 -22.91 -15.12
CA HIS A 337 -2.49 -23.14 -14.28
C HIS A 337 -3.76 -22.41 -14.76
N GLN A 338 -3.67 -21.31 -15.53
CA GLN A 338 -4.83 -20.61 -16.13
C GLN A 338 -5.52 -21.44 -17.20
N ILE A 339 -4.79 -22.27 -17.94
CA ILE A 339 -5.38 -23.22 -18.90
C ILE A 339 -6.28 -24.21 -18.15
N VAL A 340 -5.80 -24.74 -17.01
CA VAL A 340 -6.59 -25.57 -16.09
C VAL A 340 -7.76 -24.78 -15.48
N TYR A 341 -7.54 -23.49 -15.21
CA TYR A 341 -8.51 -22.57 -14.63
C TYR A 341 -9.67 -22.23 -15.57
N ALA A 342 -9.43 -22.07 -16.87
CA ALA A 342 -10.47 -21.80 -17.85
C ALA A 342 -11.45 -23.00 -17.97
N GLU A 343 -10.92 -24.21 -17.91
CA GLU A 343 -11.71 -25.45 -17.90
C GLU A 343 -12.48 -25.62 -16.58
N LYS A 344 -11.83 -25.37 -15.43
CA LYS A 344 -12.48 -25.41 -14.11
C LYS A 344 -13.51 -24.30 -13.91
N ILE A 345 -13.27 -23.07 -14.38
CA ILE A 345 -14.26 -21.98 -14.35
C ILE A 345 -15.44 -22.29 -15.26
N GLN A 346 -15.24 -22.87 -16.45
CA GLN A 346 -16.38 -23.34 -17.24
C GLN A 346 -17.19 -24.40 -16.49
N LYS A 347 -16.51 -25.30 -15.77
CA LYS A 347 -17.15 -26.36 -14.99
C LYS A 347 -17.91 -25.81 -13.77
N ILE A 348 -17.32 -24.86 -13.04
CA ILE A 348 -17.93 -24.15 -11.91
C ILE A 348 -19.08 -23.26 -12.39
N SER A 349 -18.91 -22.53 -13.50
CA SER A 349 -19.95 -21.72 -14.13
C SER A 349 -21.13 -22.58 -14.57
N ARG A 350 -20.88 -23.77 -15.16
CA ARG A 350 -21.91 -24.78 -15.43
C ARG A 350 -22.61 -25.24 -14.14
N HIS A 351 -21.85 -25.54 -13.08
CA HIS A 351 -22.43 -25.93 -11.79
C HIS A 351 -23.28 -24.84 -11.14
N PHE A 352 -22.88 -23.57 -11.24
CA PHE A 352 -23.65 -22.43 -10.75
C PHE A 352 -24.88 -22.16 -11.63
N SER A 353 -24.80 -22.37 -12.94
CA SER A 353 -25.97 -22.25 -13.82
C SER A 353 -26.94 -23.41 -13.63
N ASP A 354 -26.47 -24.63 -13.44
CA ASP A 354 -27.28 -25.79 -13.08
C ASP A 354 -27.94 -25.62 -11.70
N SER A 355 -27.21 -25.11 -10.72
CA SER A 355 -27.75 -24.83 -9.37
C SER A 355 -28.75 -23.66 -9.40
N SER A 356 -28.49 -22.62 -10.19
CA SER A 356 -29.43 -21.51 -10.42
C SER A 356 -30.72 -22.00 -11.09
N ASN A 357 -30.60 -22.87 -12.09
CA ASN A 357 -31.74 -23.51 -12.74
C ASN A 357 -32.52 -24.40 -11.77
N HIS A 358 -31.83 -25.15 -10.90
CA HIS A 358 -32.47 -25.99 -9.90
C HIS A 358 -33.18 -25.17 -8.80
N ILE A 359 -32.58 -24.05 -8.36
CA ILE A 359 -33.22 -23.10 -7.43
C ILE A 359 -34.42 -22.44 -8.10
N SER A 360 -34.33 -22.09 -9.39
CA SER A 360 -35.44 -21.55 -10.18
C SER A 360 -36.58 -22.57 -10.33
N GLU A 361 -36.29 -23.84 -10.57
CA GLU A 361 -37.26 -24.94 -10.64
C GLU A 361 -37.93 -25.22 -9.28
N ILE A 362 -37.16 -25.19 -8.19
CA ILE A 362 -37.70 -25.33 -6.83
C ILE A 362 -38.57 -24.12 -6.48
N ALA A 363 -38.14 -22.90 -6.83
CA ALA A 363 -38.91 -21.68 -6.60
C ALA A 363 -40.21 -21.66 -7.41
N THR A 364 -40.19 -22.04 -8.69
CA THR A 364 -41.38 -22.13 -9.56
C THR A 364 -42.30 -23.30 -9.18
N GLY A 365 -41.74 -24.43 -8.73
CA GLY A 365 -42.46 -25.57 -8.16
C GLY A 365 -43.15 -25.25 -6.83
N HIS A 366 -42.51 -24.45 -5.97
CA HIS A 366 -43.13 -23.95 -4.74
C HIS A 366 -44.19 -22.87 -5.01
N PHE A 367 -43.96 -21.94 -5.95
CA PHE A 367 -44.94 -20.92 -6.34
C PHE A 367 -46.22 -21.52 -6.94
N SER A 368 -46.11 -22.61 -7.72
CA SER A 368 -47.27 -23.32 -8.29
C SER A 368 -48.06 -24.13 -7.25
N ARG A 369 -47.42 -24.60 -6.17
CA ARG A 369 -48.10 -25.21 -5.01
C ARG A 369 -48.80 -24.17 -4.12
N TYR A 370 -48.23 -22.99 -3.91
CA TYR A 370 -48.87 -21.91 -3.14
C TYR A 370 -50.09 -21.32 -3.86
N ARG A 371 -50.11 -21.26 -5.20
CA ARG A 371 -51.32 -20.88 -5.96
C ARG A 371 -52.49 -21.85 -5.85
N ARG A 372 -52.27 -23.11 -5.45
CA ARG A 372 -53.36 -24.08 -5.22
C ARG A 372 -53.94 -24.04 -3.80
N TYR A 373 -53.30 -23.34 -2.85
CA TYR A 373 -53.65 -23.41 -1.42
C TYR A 373 -53.83 -22.06 -0.70
N GLY A 374 -53.91 -20.92 -1.41
CA GLY A 374 -54.35 -19.63 -0.83
C GLY A 374 -55.46 -19.03 -1.70
N LEU A 375 -56.73 -19.25 -1.39
CA LEU A 375 -57.57 -18.50 -0.44
C LEU A 375 -57.82 -17.06 -0.90
N ALA A 376 -59.06 -16.86 -1.33
CA ALA A 376 -59.72 -15.57 -1.48
C ALA A 376 -59.57 -14.74 -0.21
N ILE A 377 -59.07 -13.52 -0.35
CA ILE A 377 -59.34 -12.42 0.56
C ILE A 377 -59.64 -11.21 -0.32
N ASN A 378 -60.87 -10.70 -0.16
CA ASN A 378 -61.36 -9.44 -0.71
C ASN A 378 -60.61 -8.24 -0.16
#